data_AF-A6KDW4-F1
#
_entry.id   AF-A6KDW4-F1
#
_cell.length_a   1.000
_cell.length_b   1.000
_cell.length_c   1.000
_cell.angle_alpha   90.00
_cell.angle_beta   90.00
_cell.angle_gamma   90.00
#
_symmetry.space_group_name_H-M   'P 1'
#
loop_
_entity.id
_entity.type
_entity.pdbx_description
1 polymer ?
#
loop_
_entity_poly.entity_id
_entity_poly.type
_entity_poly.pdbx_seq_one_letter_code
_entity_poly.pdbx_strand_id
1 'polypeptide(L)'
;MSCSLFFSLPFTFWDGSQDVDECEDSGLCRRGGRCINTPGSFECYCMEGYVAKNGSEPFHPHADATSCTEIDCGIPPEVPGAYIVGSYSSTLGGQAHYSCKEGFLSISGDRVSRCTALGAWEPPELLCQEISCGSPPEVQNAILVGNHSSSQGSVAHYDCEEGFESPGGKITSVCTDSGSWSEITYACAEIAMVIHDVWVFNDTCVRWQRSPERVNSKVTYLTTARCCGVRL
;
A
#
# COMPACT_ATOMS: atom_id res chain seq x y z
N MET A 1 -31.56 82.89 53.22
CA MET A 1 -31.98 83.46 51.93
C MET A 1 -32.62 82.36 51.11
N SER A 2 -33.84 82.62 50.66
CA SER A 2 -34.63 81.74 49.80
C SER A 2 -33.93 81.53 48.44
N CYS A 3 -33.97 80.31 47.90
CA CYS A 3 -34.60 80.08 46.60
C CYS A 3 -34.75 78.57 46.34
N SER A 4 -36.00 78.11 46.29
CA SER A 4 -36.42 76.86 45.68
C SER A 4 -36.46 77.03 44.16
N LEU A 5 -36.02 76.03 43.41
CA LEU A 5 -36.58 75.72 42.08
C LEU A 5 -36.73 74.21 41.94
N PHE A 6 -37.99 73.77 41.98
CA PHE A 6 -38.45 72.47 41.50
C PHE A 6 -38.34 72.45 39.98
N PHE A 7 -37.84 71.36 39.40
CA PHE A 7 -38.45 70.78 38.20
C PHE A 7 -38.34 69.26 38.28
N SER A 8 -39.52 68.65 38.35
CA SER A 8 -39.82 67.22 38.29
C SER A 8 -39.57 66.66 36.89
N LEU A 9 -38.74 65.63 36.78
CA LEU A 9 -38.91 64.51 35.85
C LEU A 9 -38.34 63.25 36.53
N PRO A 10 -38.95 62.07 36.29
CA PRO A 10 -38.60 60.85 36.98
C PRO A 10 -37.15 60.53 36.63
N PHE A 11 -36.34 60.19 37.64
CA PHE A 11 -35.19 59.34 37.37
C PHE A 11 -35.75 57.98 36.93
N THR A 12 -36.18 57.90 35.67
CA THR A 12 -36.21 56.67 34.91
C THR A 12 -34.79 56.12 34.98
N PHE A 13 -34.58 55.22 35.93
CA PHE A 13 -34.07 53.91 35.63
C PHE A 13 -33.17 53.92 34.38
N TRP A 14 -31.91 54.29 34.56
CA TRP A 14 -30.88 53.95 33.57
C TRP A 14 -30.52 52.48 33.81
N ASP A 15 -31.52 51.62 33.63
CA ASP A 15 -31.28 50.24 33.28
C ASP A 15 -31.31 50.21 31.76
N GLY A 16 -30.14 50.00 31.18
CA GLY A 16 -29.94 50.19 29.77
C GLY A 16 -28.53 49.81 29.41
N SER A 17 -28.13 48.60 29.83
CA SER A 17 -27.02 47.87 29.19
C SER A 17 -27.43 47.53 27.75
N GLN A 18 -27.70 48.54 26.94
CA GLN A 18 -27.90 48.34 25.52
C GLN A 18 -26.51 48.16 24.93
N ASP A 19 -26.20 46.90 24.71
CA ASP A 19 -25.01 46.47 23.99
C ASP A 19 -24.99 47.09 22.59
N VAL A 20 -23.83 47.61 22.18
CA VAL A 20 -23.63 48.16 20.85
C VAL A 20 -23.13 47.03 19.98
N ASP A 21 -23.84 46.69 18.91
CA ASP A 21 -23.37 45.66 17.98
C ASP A 21 -22.25 46.20 17.10
N GLU A 22 -20.99 45.97 17.49
CA GLU A 22 -19.84 46.42 16.71
C GLU A 22 -19.70 45.67 15.38
N CYS A 23 -20.36 44.52 15.20
CA CYS A 23 -20.33 43.75 13.97
C CYS A 23 -21.17 44.38 12.84
N GLU A 24 -21.98 45.41 13.11
CA GLU A 24 -22.61 46.22 12.07
C GLU A 24 -21.60 47.03 11.25
N ASP A 25 -20.39 47.29 11.79
CA ASP A 25 -19.32 47.95 11.04
C ASP A 25 -18.56 46.95 10.15
N SER A 26 -18.66 47.15 8.83
CA SER A 26 -18.10 46.24 7.84
C SER A 26 -16.57 46.30 7.82
N GLY A 27 -15.91 45.20 8.16
CA GLY A 27 -14.45 45.04 7.99
C GLY A 27 -13.63 44.94 9.28
N LEU A 28 -14.27 44.91 10.46
CA LEU A 28 -13.59 44.75 11.76
C LEU A 28 -12.62 43.55 11.80
N CYS A 29 -13.10 42.36 11.42
CA CYS A 29 -12.33 41.11 11.54
C CYS A 29 -11.34 40.86 10.38
N ARG A 30 -10.94 41.90 9.63
CA ARG A 30 -10.03 41.82 8.46
C ARG A 30 -10.49 40.76 7.43
N ARG A 31 -9.65 40.41 6.45
CA ARG A 31 -9.99 39.37 5.46
C ARG A 31 -10.01 37.99 6.10
N GLY A 32 -11.03 37.20 5.79
CA GLY A 32 -11.14 35.81 6.27
C GLY A 32 -11.71 35.67 7.69
N GLY A 33 -12.03 36.78 8.38
CA GLY A 33 -12.62 36.75 9.71
C GLY A 33 -14.13 37.02 9.73
N ARG A 34 -14.84 36.38 10.66
CA ARG A 34 -16.24 36.58 11.03
C ARG A 34 -16.32 37.21 12.42
N CYS A 35 -17.13 38.25 12.53
CA CYS A 35 -17.43 38.93 13.79
C CYS A 35 -18.61 38.25 14.51
N ILE A 36 -18.51 38.13 15.83
CA ILE A 36 -19.58 37.69 16.73
C ILE A 36 -19.74 38.74 17.82
N ASN A 37 -20.90 39.38 17.89
CA ASN A 37 -21.20 40.38 18.91
C ASN A 37 -21.41 39.73 20.28
N THR A 38 -20.89 40.35 21.34
CA THR A 38 -20.96 39.87 22.72
C THR A 38 -21.32 41.02 23.66
N PRO A 39 -21.96 40.79 24.82
CA PRO A 39 -22.30 41.88 25.72
C PRO A 39 -21.07 42.71 26.17
N GLY A 40 -20.96 43.93 25.68
CA GLY A 40 -19.89 44.89 25.94
C GLY A 40 -18.66 44.77 25.01
N SER A 41 -18.67 43.90 23.99
CA SER A 41 -17.55 43.73 23.05
C SER A 41 -17.90 42.87 21.83
N PHE A 42 -16.92 42.50 21.03
CA PHE A 42 -17.08 41.55 19.93
C PHE A 42 -15.88 40.61 19.83
N GLU A 43 -16.10 39.39 19.36
CA GLU A 43 -15.03 38.42 19.10
C GLU A 43 -14.90 38.11 17.61
N CYS A 44 -13.68 37.99 17.11
CA CYS A 44 -13.41 37.54 15.75
C CYS A 44 -12.97 36.07 15.71
N TYR A 45 -13.51 35.35 14.74
CA TYR A 45 -13.17 33.97 14.41
C TYR A 45 -12.83 33.87 12.92
N CYS A 46 -11.88 33.04 12.52
CA CYS A 46 -11.63 32.79 11.11
C CYS A 46 -12.74 31.94 10.49
N MET A 47 -13.06 32.26 9.25
CA MET A 47 -14.00 31.48 8.45
C MET A 47 -13.36 30.14 8.03
N GLU A 48 -14.20 29.20 7.61
CA GLU A 48 -13.73 27.94 7.05
C GLU A 48 -12.75 28.18 5.89
N GLY A 49 -11.65 27.43 5.87
CA GLY A 49 -10.56 27.63 4.92
C GLY A 49 -9.54 28.68 5.37
N TYR A 50 -9.70 29.31 6.54
CA TYR A 50 -8.73 30.22 7.15
C TYR A 50 -8.29 29.72 8.54
N VAL A 51 -7.08 30.11 8.94
CA VAL A 51 -6.51 29.82 10.27
C VAL A 51 -5.91 31.09 10.87
N ALA A 52 -6.01 31.22 12.20
CA ALA A 52 -5.40 32.30 12.95
C ALA A 52 -3.85 32.24 12.87
N LYS A 53 -3.23 33.30 12.38
CA LYS A 53 -1.78 33.52 12.46
C LYS A 53 -1.45 34.51 13.56
N ASN A 54 -0.34 34.29 14.25
CA ASN A 54 0.16 35.12 15.35
C ASN A 54 -0.74 35.18 16.60
N GLY A 55 -1.55 34.13 16.82
CA GLY A 55 -2.40 33.98 18.00
C GLY A 55 -3.33 32.78 17.87
N SER A 56 -4.45 32.82 18.57
CA SER A 56 -5.50 31.80 18.57
C SER A 56 -6.87 32.46 18.43
N GLU A 57 -7.90 31.65 18.17
CA GLU A 57 -9.29 32.10 18.17
C GLU A 57 -9.94 31.87 19.54
N PRO A 58 -10.87 32.73 19.98
CA PRO A 58 -11.21 34.03 19.38
C PRO A 58 -10.10 35.07 19.55
N PHE A 59 -10.14 36.15 18.75
CA PHE A 59 -9.21 37.28 18.86
C PHE A 59 -9.90 38.63 18.67
N HIS A 60 -9.29 39.68 19.22
CA HIS A 60 -9.67 41.08 18.97
C HIS A 60 -8.66 41.74 18.03
N PRO A 61 -9.03 42.14 16.81
CA PRO A 61 -8.10 42.59 15.76
C PRO A 61 -7.32 43.87 16.08
N HIS A 62 -7.72 44.62 17.11
CA HIS A 62 -7.04 45.83 17.57
C HIS A 62 -6.17 45.62 18.82
N ALA A 63 -6.45 44.58 19.61
CA ALA A 63 -5.66 44.22 20.79
C ALA A 63 -4.64 43.14 20.46
N ASP A 64 -5.04 42.17 19.65
CA ASP A 64 -4.25 41.02 19.24
C ASP A 64 -3.61 41.28 17.87
N ALA A 65 -2.36 40.85 17.71
CA ALA A 65 -1.67 40.86 16.42
C ALA A 65 -2.14 39.72 15.49
N THR A 66 -3.25 39.05 15.84
CA THR A 66 -3.81 37.89 15.15
C THR A 66 -4.50 38.30 13.85
N SER A 67 -4.35 37.47 12.82
CA SER A 67 -5.05 37.64 11.54
C SER A 67 -5.36 36.31 10.89
N CYS A 68 -6.49 36.23 10.18
CA CYS A 68 -6.87 35.06 9.43
C CYS A 68 -6.09 34.98 8.10
N THR A 69 -5.46 33.84 7.86
CA THR A 69 -4.81 33.53 6.58
C THR A 69 -5.39 32.24 6.01
N GLU A 70 -5.44 32.12 4.69
CA GLU A 70 -5.90 30.91 4.02
C GLU A 70 -5.09 29.70 4.47
N ILE A 71 -5.78 28.56 4.62
CA ILE A 71 -5.17 27.29 4.96
C ILE A 71 -4.38 26.80 3.76
N ASP A 72 -3.08 26.62 3.98
CA ASP A 72 -2.17 25.98 3.06
C ASP A 72 -1.35 24.94 3.84
N CYS A 73 -1.64 23.67 3.58
CA CYS A 73 -0.91 22.55 4.20
C CYS A 73 0.50 22.36 3.63
N GLY A 74 0.87 23.09 2.57
CA GLY A 74 2.16 22.97 1.92
C GLY A 74 2.37 21.59 1.28
N ILE A 75 3.61 21.10 1.37
CA ILE A 75 4.02 19.84 0.73
C ILE A 75 3.51 18.64 1.57
N PRO A 76 2.81 17.66 0.95
CA PRO A 76 2.37 16.44 1.62
C PRO A 76 3.54 15.64 2.21
N PRO A 77 3.31 14.89 3.29
CA PRO A 77 4.35 14.07 3.92
C PRO A 77 4.89 13.00 2.97
N GLU A 78 6.17 12.68 3.10
CA GLU A 78 6.80 11.60 2.34
C GLU A 78 6.43 10.23 2.94
N VAL A 79 6.15 9.26 2.07
CA VAL A 79 5.87 7.87 2.45
C VAL A 79 7.01 6.98 1.91
N PRO A 80 7.71 6.21 2.77
CA PRO A 80 8.79 5.32 2.33
C PRO A 80 8.31 4.32 1.28
N GLY A 81 9.08 4.16 0.20
CA GLY A 81 8.71 3.24 -0.89
C GLY A 81 7.52 3.70 -1.75
N ALA A 82 7.02 4.92 -1.57
CA ALA A 82 5.89 5.48 -2.33
C ALA A 82 6.25 6.79 -3.02
N TYR A 83 5.35 7.25 -3.90
CA TYR A 83 5.40 8.54 -4.57
C TYR A 83 3.99 9.13 -4.70
N ILE A 84 3.91 10.45 -4.88
CA ILE A 84 2.65 11.15 -5.11
C ILE A 84 2.27 11.05 -6.58
N VAL A 85 1.03 10.63 -6.84
CA VAL A 85 0.46 10.47 -8.18
C VAL A 85 -0.13 11.79 -8.65
N GLY A 86 0.43 12.35 -9.72
CA GLY A 86 -0.07 13.59 -10.30
C GLY A 86 0.18 14.83 -9.42
N SER A 87 -0.68 15.84 -9.56
CA SER A 87 -0.66 17.07 -8.76
C SER A 87 -1.67 17.01 -7.60
N TYR A 88 -1.42 17.78 -6.54
CA TYR A 88 -2.30 17.91 -5.38
C TYR A 88 -2.70 19.37 -5.15
N SER A 89 -3.80 19.58 -4.42
CA SER A 89 -4.15 20.89 -3.85
C SER A 89 -3.78 20.91 -2.38
N SER A 90 -3.06 21.94 -1.93
CA SER A 90 -2.71 22.12 -0.51
C SER A 90 -3.71 22.96 0.27
N THR A 91 -4.80 23.40 -0.37
CA THR A 91 -5.92 24.09 0.28
C THR A 91 -6.71 23.14 1.17
N LEU A 92 -7.51 23.68 2.10
CA LEU A 92 -8.41 22.89 2.96
C LEU A 92 -9.20 21.83 2.15
N GLY A 93 -9.17 20.58 2.62
CA GLY A 93 -9.83 19.44 1.98
C GLY A 93 -9.13 18.90 0.73
N GLY A 94 -8.05 19.53 0.29
CA GLY A 94 -7.21 19.06 -0.80
C GLY A 94 -6.61 17.69 -0.50
N GLN A 95 -6.37 16.90 -1.55
CA GLN A 95 -5.98 15.50 -1.44
C GLN A 95 -4.66 15.24 -2.17
N ALA A 96 -3.76 14.51 -1.51
CA ALA A 96 -2.55 13.95 -2.09
C ALA A 96 -2.74 12.44 -2.23
N HIS A 97 -2.67 11.94 -3.45
CA HIS A 97 -2.79 10.51 -3.76
C HIS A 97 -1.41 9.87 -3.86
N TYR A 98 -1.22 8.75 -3.19
CA TYR A 98 0.05 8.03 -3.15
C TYR A 98 -0.05 6.69 -3.89
N SER A 99 1.08 6.25 -4.44
CA SER A 99 1.24 4.91 -4.98
C SER A 99 2.60 4.34 -4.57
N CYS A 100 2.65 3.03 -4.34
CA CYS A 100 3.92 2.35 -4.13
C CYS A 100 4.77 2.40 -5.41
N LYS A 101 6.08 2.54 -5.21
CA LYS A 101 7.09 2.46 -6.27
C LYS A 101 7.12 1.04 -6.86
N GLU A 102 7.69 0.91 -8.05
CA GLU A 102 7.98 -0.40 -8.63
C GLU A 102 8.84 -1.23 -7.66
N GLY A 103 8.52 -2.53 -7.52
CA GLY A 103 9.17 -3.39 -6.53
C GLY A 103 8.56 -3.32 -5.12
N PHE A 104 7.49 -2.55 -4.88
CA PHE A 104 6.84 -2.44 -3.58
C PHE A 104 5.34 -2.80 -3.65
N LEU A 105 4.87 -3.59 -2.68
CA LEU A 105 3.46 -3.93 -2.47
C LEU A 105 2.79 -2.98 -1.46
N SER A 106 1.56 -2.60 -1.76
CA SER A 106 0.67 -1.87 -0.84
C SER A 106 0.07 -2.84 0.17
N ILE A 107 0.61 -2.90 1.40
CA ILE A 107 0.17 -3.87 2.42
C ILE A 107 -1.10 -3.41 3.14
N SER A 108 -1.19 -2.12 3.46
CA SER A 108 -2.28 -1.57 4.26
C SER A 108 -2.42 -0.06 4.10
N GLY A 109 -3.60 0.45 4.49
CA GLY A 109 -3.88 1.87 4.64
C GLY A 109 -4.44 2.55 3.39
N ASP A 110 -5.05 3.70 3.61
CA ASP A 110 -5.56 4.55 2.55
C ASP A 110 -4.41 5.20 1.77
N ARG A 111 -4.59 5.29 0.45
CA ARG A 111 -3.63 5.91 -0.48
C ARG A 111 -3.75 7.41 -0.55
N VAL A 112 -4.42 8.04 0.42
CA VAL A 112 -4.80 9.44 0.35
C VAL A 112 -4.44 10.10 1.67
N SER A 113 -3.79 11.26 1.58
CA SER A 113 -3.70 12.21 2.68
C SER A 113 -4.52 13.44 2.32
N ARG A 114 -5.23 14.02 3.29
CA ARG A 114 -6.10 15.19 3.18
C ARG A 114 -5.55 16.36 3.99
N CYS A 115 -5.63 17.54 3.42
CA CYS A 115 -5.32 18.79 4.11
C CYS A 115 -6.44 19.14 5.11
N THR A 116 -6.08 19.26 6.39
CA THR A 116 -7.04 19.44 7.49
C THR A 116 -7.24 20.92 7.85
N ALA A 117 -8.28 21.20 8.66
CA ALA A 117 -8.55 22.54 9.19
C ALA A 117 -7.42 23.11 10.07
N LEU A 118 -6.49 22.27 10.52
CA LEU A 118 -5.31 22.68 11.29
C LEU A 118 -4.19 23.22 10.40
N GLY A 119 -4.35 23.18 9.06
CA GLY A 119 -3.28 23.53 8.12
C GLY A 119 -2.15 22.52 8.09
N ALA A 120 -2.47 21.25 8.37
CA ALA A 120 -1.57 20.12 8.24
C ALA A 120 -2.23 18.99 7.44
N TRP A 121 -1.42 18.26 6.68
CA TRP A 121 -1.82 17.00 6.05
C TRP A 121 -2.06 15.92 7.11
N GLU A 122 -3.12 15.13 6.94
CA GLU A 122 -3.33 13.96 7.78
C GLU A 122 -2.21 12.93 7.58
N PRO A 123 -1.81 12.19 8.63
CA PRO A 123 -0.80 11.15 8.50
C PRO A 123 -1.21 10.11 7.44
N PRO A 124 -0.39 9.84 6.43
CA PRO A 124 -0.71 8.84 5.42
C PRO A 124 -0.64 7.44 6.05
N GLU A 125 -1.69 6.65 5.87
CA GLU A 125 -1.75 5.27 6.39
C GLU A 125 -1.10 4.25 5.45
N LEU A 126 -0.83 4.64 4.20
CA LEU A 126 -0.24 3.77 3.18
C LEU A 126 1.11 3.20 3.64
N LEU A 127 1.19 1.87 3.72
CA LEU A 127 2.43 1.13 3.93
C LEU A 127 2.86 0.41 2.65
N CYS A 128 3.99 0.83 2.09
CA CYS A 128 4.64 0.17 0.96
C CYS A 128 5.80 -0.70 1.45
N GLN A 129 5.74 -1.99 1.18
CA GLN A 129 6.77 -2.95 1.54
C GLN A 129 7.42 -3.51 0.29
N GLU A 130 8.74 -3.66 0.30
CA GLU A 130 9.48 -4.27 -0.82
C GLU A 130 8.98 -5.70 -1.08
N ILE A 131 8.78 -6.04 -2.35
CA ILE A 131 8.27 -7.35 -2.77
C ILE A 131 9.33 -8.41 -2.47
N SER A 132 8.94 -9.35 -1.60
CA SER A 132 9.73 -10.53 -1.29
C SER A 132 8.83 -11.76 -1.28
N CYS A 133 9.06 -12.70 -2.19
CA CYS A 133 8.28 -13.94 -2.27
C CYS A 133 8.61 -14.97 -1.18
N GLY A 134 9.54 -14.64 -0.27
CA GLY A 134 10.03 -15.57 0.74
C GLY A 134 10.72 -16.80 0.12
N SER A 135 10.65 -17.93 0.81
CA SER A 135 11.23 -19.19 0.35
C SER A 135 10.47 -19.75 -0.86
N PRO A 136 11.17 -20.24 -1.90
CA PRO A 136 10.54 -20.94 -3.03
C PRO A 136 9.68 -22.14 -2.58
N PRO A 137 8.61 -22.47 -3.32
CA PRO A 137 7.73 -23.59 -3.01
C PRO A 137 8.46 -24.94 -3.10
N GLU A 138 8.12 -25.87 -2.21
CA GLU A 138 8.67 -27.22 -2.24
C GLU A 138 8.00 -28.05 -3.35
N VAL A 139 8.81 -28.81 -4.10
CA VAL A 139 8.34 -29.65 -5.21
C VAL A 139 8.66 -31.11 -4.89
N GLN A 140 7.66 -31.98 -5.00
CA GLN A 140 7.83 -33.39 -4.69
C GLN A 140 8.79 -34.08 -5.67
N ASN A 141 9.74 -34.84 -5.13
CA ASN A 141 10.80 -35.54 -5.88
C ASN A 141 11.67 -34.61 -6.73
N ALA A 142 11.85 -33.36 -6.28
CA ALA A 142 12.73 -32.40 -6.93
C ALA A 142 13.51 -31.58 -5.89
N ILE A 143 14.72 -31.17 -6.26
CA ILE A 143 15.59 -30.32 -5.46
C ILE A 143 15.71 -28.94 -6.09
N LEU A 144 15.73 -27.90 -5.25
CA LEU A 144 16.00 -26.53 -5.69
C LEU A 144 17.49 -26.39 -6.03
N VAL A 145 17.81 -26.23 -7.32
CA VAL A 145 19.18 -26.14 -7.84
C VAL A 145 19.62 -24.72 -8.21
N GLY A 146 18.69 -23.78 -8.29
CA GLY A 146 18.99 -22.42 -8.73
C GLY A 146 18.13 -21.33 -8.08
N ASN A 147 18.81 -20.22 -7.77
CA ASN A 147 18.32 -18.94 -7.23
C ASN A 147 17.75 -18.97 -5.80
N HIS A 148 18.50 -18.40 -4.86
CA HIS A 148 18.07 -18.18 -3.47
C HIS A 148 17.51 -16.76 -3.25
N SER A 149 17.41 -15.93 -4.30
CA SER A 149 16.78 -14.61 -4.17
C SER A 149 15.27 -14.75 -4.11
N SER A 150 14.65 -13.89 -3.30
CA SER A 150 13.19 -13.75 -3.20
C SER A 150 12.70 -12.43 -3.78
N SER A 151 13.57 -11.66 -4.45
CA SER A 151 13.22 -10.39 -5.10
C SER A 151 12.26 -10.60 -6.26
N GLN A 152 11.43 -9.59 -6.56
CA GLN A 152 10.54 -9.60 -7.72
C GLN A 152 11.29 -10.01 -9.01
N GLY A 153 10.70 -10.92 -9.79
CA GLY A 153 11.27 -11.44 -11.05
C GLY A 153 12.37 -12.49 -10.89
N SER A 154 12.78 -12.84 -9.66
CA SER A 154 13.66 -13.98 -9.42
C SER A 154 13.00 -15.29 -9.86
N VAL A 155 13.82 -16.25 -10.30
CA VAL A 155 13.36 -17.55 -10.83
C VAL A 155 14.02 -18.69 -10.08
N ALA A 156 13.22 -19.44 -9.33
CA ALA A 156 13.60 -20.68 -8.66
C ALA A 156 13.62 -21.83 -9.68
N HIS A 157 14.72 -22.58 -9.71
CA HIS A 157 14.92 -23.70 -10.64
C HIS A 157 14.99 -25.02 -9.88
N TYR A 158 14.25 -26.03 -10.35
CA TYR A 158 14.21 -27.34 -9.73
C TYR A 158 14.69 -28.43 -10.70
N ASP A 159 15.46 -29.37 -10.17
CA ASP A 159 15.84 -30.59 -10.87
C ASP A 159 15.20 -31.79 -10.17
N CYS A 160 14.70 -32.75 -10.95
CA CYS A 160 14.15 -33.97 -10.38
C CYS A 160 15.23 -34.79 -9.68
N GLU A 161 14.86 -35.39 -8.55
CA GLU A 161 15.69 -36.30 -7.80
C GLU A 161 15.99 -37.59 -8.61
N GLU A 162 16.99 -38.35 -8.15
CA GLU A 162 17.38 -39.59 -8.81
C GLU A 162 16.20 -40.57 -8.93
N GLY A 163 15.95 -41.07 -10.14
CA GLY A 163 14.82 -41.95 -10.45
C GLY A 163 13.58 -41.22 -10.97
N PHE A 164 13.60 -39.90 -11.06
CA PHE A 164 12.52 -39.08 -11.58
C PHE A 164 12.96 -38.20 -12.77
N GLU A 165 12.01 -37.85 -13.63
CA GLU A 165 12.20 -36.89 -14.72
C GLU A 165 10.96 -36.02 -14.90
N SER A 166 11.11 -34.89 -15.60
CA SER A 166 10.01 -33.97 -15.92
C SER A 166 9.72 -33.96 -17.43
N PRO A 167 8.89 -34.89 -17.96
CA PRO A 167 8.61 -34.97 -19.40
C PRO A 167 7.98 -33.70 -19.97
N GLY A 168 7.26 -32.97 -19.13
CA GLY A 168 6.58 -31.73 -19.51
C GLY A 168 7.53 -30.54 -19.75
N GLY A 169 8.75 -30.57 -19.23
CA GLY A 169 9.72 -29.49 -19.40
C GLY A 169 10.45 -29.11 -18.12
N LYS A 170 11.04 -27.91 -18.11
CA LYS A 170 11.78 -27.38 -16.96
C LYS A 170 10.84 -26.97 -15.84
N ILE A 171 11.13 -27.39 -14.62
CA ILE A 171 10.37 -27.02 -13.43
C ILE A 171 10.96 -25.72 -12.89
N THR A 172 10.20 -24.63 -13.02
CA THR A 172 10.59 -23.30 -12.54
C THR A 172 9.43 -22.58 -11.90
N SER A 173 9.71 -21.74 -10.91
CA SER A 173 8.74 -20.81 -10.33
C SER A 173 9.33 -19.40 -10.32
N VAL A 174 8.50 -18.40 -10.61
CA VAL A 174 8.91 -16.99 -10.74
C VAL A 174 8.30 -16.18 -9.60
N CYS A 175 9.10 -15.34 -8.95
CA CYS A 175 8.60 -14.40 -7.95
C CYS A 175 7.81 -13.30 -8.63
N THR A 176 6.50 -13.27 -8.38
CA THR A 176 5.55 -12.36 -9.03
C THR A 176 5.46 -11.00 -8.34
N ASP A 177 4.74 -10.07 -8.95
CA ASP A 177 4.48 -8.74 -8.41
C ASP A 177 3.52 -8.73 -7.20
N SER A 178 2.78 -9.82 -6.97
CA SER A 178 1.95 -10.00 -5.77
C SER A 178 2.75 -10.42 -4.53
N GLY A 179 4.06 -10.65 -4.66
CA GLY A 179 4.88 -11.18 -3.56
C GLY A 179 4.66 -12.66 -3.31
N SER A 180 4.24 -13.42 -4.31
CA SER A 180 4.14 -14.87 -4.26
C SER A 180 4.89 -15.54 -5.41
N TRP A 181 5.43 -16.73 -5.16
CA TRP A 181 5.98 -17.58 -6.21
C TRP A 181 4.87 -18.07 -7.14
N SER A 182 5.13 -18.09 -8.45
CA SER A 182 4.16 -18.53 -9.45
C SER A 182 3.87 -20.03 -9.32
N GLU A 183 2.66 -20.43 -9.71
CA GLU A 183 2.28 -21.83 -9.80
C GLU A 183 3.24 -22.62 -10.71
N ILE A 184 3.54 -23.85 -10.29
CA ILE A 184 4.44 -24.75 -11.00
C ILE A 184 3.64 -25.59 -11.98
N THR A 185 4.03 -25.56 -13.25
CA THR A 185 3.28 -26.19 -14.35
C THR A 185 3.66 -27.65 -14.60
N TYR A 186 4.88 -28.06 -14.29
CA TYR A 186 5.39 -29.40 -14.55
C TYR A 186 5.84 -30.08 -13.26
N ALA A 187 5.64 -31.39 -13.17
CA ALA A 187 6.01 -32.20 -12.02
C ALA A 187 6.99 -33.29 -12.41
N CYS A 188 7.72 -33.80 -11.41
CA CYS A 188 8.57 -34.96 -11.55
C CYS A 188 7.74 -36.25 -11.54
N ALA A 189 7.92 -37.07 -12.56
CA ALA A 189 7.34 -38.39 -12.69
C ALA A 189 8.46 -39.44 -12.59
N GLU A 190 8.13 -40.60 -12.02
CA GLU A 190 9.07 -41.73 -12.00
C GLU A 190 9.50 -42.07 -13.43
N ILE A 191 10.79 -42.33 -13.61
CA ILE A 191 11.32 -42.76 -14.90
C ILE A 191 10.80 -44.18 -15.18
N ALA A 192 9.76 -44.26 -16.00
CA ALA A 192 9.20 -45.53 -16.44
C ALA A 192 10.10 -46.14 -17.52
N MET A 193 10.86 -47.16 -17.13
CA MET A 193 11.64 -47.97 -18.07
C MET A 193 10.73 -48.92 -18.85
N VAL A 194 10.18 -48.42 -19.96
CA VAL A 194 9.28 -49.20 -20.83
C VAL A 194 10.08 -50.05 -21.82
N ILE A 195 9.79 -51.35 -21.82
CA ILE A 195 10.24 -52.30 -22.85
C ILE A 195 9.22 -52.27 -23.99
N HIS A 196 9.70 -52.08 -25.21
CA HIS A 196 8.89 -52.12 -26.43
C HIS A 196 9.54 -53.04 -27.46
N ASP A 197 8.79 -53.37 -28.50
CA ASP A 197 9.20 -54.29 -29.56
C ASP A 197 9.75 -55.61 -29.00
N VAL A 198 8.94 -56.36 -28.27
CA VAL A 198 9.32 -57.70 -27.79
C VAL A 198 8.96 -58.72 -28.86
N TRP A 199 9.94 -59.47 -29.38
CA TRP A 199 9.67 -60.57 -30.31
C TRP A 199 10.59 -61.77 -30.08
N VAL A 200 10.11 -62.94 -30.49
CA VAL A 200 10.88 -64.18 -30.43
C VAL A 200 11.84 -64.22 -31.63
N PHE A 201 13.12 -64.39 -31.35
CA PHE A 201 14.16 -64.65 -32.33
C PHE A 201 14.59 -66.11 -32.20
N ASN A 202 14.41 -66.90 -33.26
CA ASN A 202 14.92 -68.27 -33.37
C ASN A 202 14.41 -69.24 -32.25
N ASP A 203 13.10 -69.22 -31.99
CA ASP A 203 12.31 -70.12 -31.11
C ASP A 203 12.80 -70.34 -29.66
N THR A 204 13.89 -69.69 -29.27
CA THR A 204 14.58 -69.89 -27.98
C THR A 204 15.07 -68.60 -27.37
N CYS A 205 15.13 -67.51 -28.14
CA CYS A 205 15.62 -66.21 -27.70
C CYS A 205 14.52 -65.15 -27.84
N VAL A 206 14.52 -64.15 -26.97
CA VAL A 206 13.65 -62.97 -27.08
C VAL A 206 14.53 -61.75 -27.29
N ARG A 207 14.17 -60.90 -28.25
CA ARG A 207 14.78 -59.59 -28.45
C ARG A 207 13.77 -58.52 -28.07
N TRP A 208 14.26 -57.46 -27.45
CA TRP A 208 13.45 -56.30 -27.09
C TRP A 208 14.25 -55.03 -27.26
N GLN A 209 13.54 -53.92 -27.38
CA GLN A 209 14.12 -52.59 -27.29
C GLN A 209 13.76 -51.96 -25.95
N ARG A 210 14.70 -51.19 -25.41
CA ARG A 210 14.49 -50.37 -24.22
C ARG A 210 14.41 -48.91 -24.65
N SER A 211 13.57 -48.16 -23.96
CA SER A 211 13.59 -46.69 -24.02
C SER A 211 15.02 -46.19 -23.70
N PRO A 212 15.48 -45.07 -24.30
CA PRO A 212 16.87 -44.64 -24.21
C PRO A 212 17.32 -44.49 -22.75
N GLU A 213 18.47 -45.11 -22.46
CA GLU A 213 19.12 -45.13 -21.14
C GLU A 213 19.33 -43.74 -20.57
N ARG A 214 18.77 -43.47 -19.38
CA ARG A 214 19.36 -42.50 -18.44
C ARG A 214 19.65 -43.03 -17.05
N VAL A 215 19.29 -44.29 -16.74
CA VAL A 215 19.55 -44.88 -15.43
C VAL A 215 20.44 -46.10 -15.58
N ASN A 216 21.55 -46.11 -14.83
CA ASN A 216 22.53 -47.19 -14.77
C ASN A 216 22.05 -48.34 -13.85
N SER A 217 20.74 -48.49 -13.68
CA SER A 217 20.13 -49.51 -12.84
C SER A 217 20.20 -50.86 -13.56
N LYS A 218 20.91 -51.81 -12.95
CA LYS A 218 21.04 -53.18 -13.45
C LYS A 218 19.69 -53.90 -13.32
N VAL A 219 18.85 -53.80 -14.35
CA VAL A 219 17.55 -54.48 -14.37
C VAL A 219 17.76 -55.98 -14.59
N THR A 220 17.25 -56.81 -13.68
CA THR A 220 17.29 -58.27 -13.78
C THR A 220 15.94 -58.75 -14.30
N TYR A 221 15.92 -59.34 -15.49
CA TYR A 221 14.70 -59.87 -16.10
C TYR A 221 14.56 -61.37 -15.83
N LEU A 222 13.38 -61.81 -15.38
CA LEU A 222 13.04 -63.22 -15.21
C LEU A 222 12.24 -63.70 -16.43
N THR A 223 12.76 -64.67 -17.18
CA THR A 223 12.05 -65.29 -18.31
C THR A 223 12.15 -66.82 -18.22
N THR A 224 11.14 -67.51 -18.74
CA THR A 224 11.10 -68.98 -18.84
C THR A 224 11.87 -69.50 -20.05
N ALA A 225 12.34 -68.63 -20.94
CA ALA A 225 13.20 -68.94 -22.10
C ALA A 225 14.69 -68.73 -21.78
N ARG A 226 15.61 -69.38 -22.52
CA ARG A 226 17.06 -69.16 -22.35
C ARG A 226 17.42 -67.76 -22.86
N CYS A 227 17.80 -66.84 -21.96
CA CYS A 227 18.28 -65.50 -22.33
C CYS A 227 19.58 -65.57 -23.16
N CYS A 228 19.52 -65.23 -24.45
CA CYS A 228 20.68 -64.80 -25.23
C CYS A 228 20.64 -63.27 -25.35
N GLY A 229 21.06 -62.55 -24.32
CA GLY A 229 21.22 -61.10 -24.39
C GLY A 229 22.59 -60.75 -25.00
N VAL A 230 22.60 -60.12 -26.18
CA VAL A 230 23.80 -59.42 -26.68
C VAL A 230 23.66 -57.96 -26.25
N ARG A 231 24.59 -57.49 -25.43
CA ARG A 231 24.79 -56.07 -25.15
C ARG A 231 25.39 -55.47 -26.43
N LEU A 232 24.60 -54.70 -27.17
CA LEU A 232 25.14 -53.80 -28.20
C LEU A 232 25.68 -52.55 -27.50
#